data_AF-A0A4Q4PW49-F1
#
_entry.id   AF-A0A4Q4PW49-F1
#
_cell.length_a   1.000
_cell.length_b   1.000
_cell.length_c   1.000
_cell.angle_alpha   90.00
_cell.angle_beta   90.00
_cell.angle_gamma   90.00
#
_symmetry.space_group_name_H-M   'P 1'
#
loop_
_entity.id
_entity.type
_entity.pdbx_description
1 polymer ?
#
loop_
_entity_poly.entity_id
_entity_poly.type
_entity_poly.pdbx_seq_one_letter_code
_entity_poly.pdbx_strand_id
1 'polypeptide(L)'
;MAARKKGPVFRVTGLSASQPDDELAASLKTTIDEVLTEDGDSKLTVYLEIVPSCYDKDKKVALIEFRGGDPAFLAELTDKPLNEYQLEMGTTDISFDRHFFGFTQLYTPKADASTTAE
;
A
#
# COMPACT_ATOMS: atom_id res chain seq x y z
N MET A 1 -3.84 6.93 -25.54
CA MET A 1 -4.09 5.83 -24.60
C MET A 1 -4.95 6.39 -23.47
N ALA A 2 -6.07 5.75 -23.13
CA ALA A 2 -6.89 6.21 -22.01
C ALA A 2 -6.03 6.20 -20.73
N ALA A 3 -6.06 7.29 -19.96
CA ALA A 3 -5.36 7.35 -18.68
C ALA A 3 -5.92 6.24 -17.78
N ARG A 4 -5.08 5.25 -17.42
CA ARG A 4 -5.45 4.25 -16.42
C ARG A 4 -5.75 4.99 -15.12
N LYS A 5 -6.96 4.82 -14.57
CA LYS A 5 -7.29 5.36 -13.25
C LYS A 5 -6.37 4.68 -12.23
N LYS A 6 -5.49 5.47 -11.62
CA LYS A 6 -4.65 5.01 -10.51
C LYS A 6 -5.54 4.72 -9.29
N GLY A 7 -5.24 3.65 -8.59
CA GLY A 7 -5.90 3.31 -7.32
C GLY A 7 -5.25 4.03 -6.14
N PRO A 8 -5.86 3.99 -4.94
CA PRO A 8 -5.15 4.38 -3.74
C PRO A 8 -3.98 3.44 -3.48
N VAL A 9 -2.95 4.00 -2.85
CA VAL A 9 -1.77 3.26 -2.41
C VAL A 9 -1.89 3.04 -0.91
N PHE A 10 -1.66 1.79 -0.50
CA PHE A 10 -1.60 1.36 0.88
C PHE A 10 -0.16 1.03 1.23
N ARG A 11 0.20 1.30 2.48
CA ARG A 11 1.49 0.90 3.05
C ARG A 11 1.30 -0.40 3.81
N VAL A 12 2.22 -1.34 3.64
CA VAL A 12 2.31 -2.54 4.48
C VAL A 12 3.58 -2.49 5.31
N THR A 13 3.43 -2.65 6.61
CA THR A 13 4.54 -2.72 7.58
C THR A 13 4.62 -4.12 8.21
N GLY A 14 5.67 -4.38 9.00
CA GLY A 14 5.92 -5.69 9.61
C GLY A 14 6.95 -6.55 8.86
N LEU A 15 7.40 -6.11 7.69
CA LEU A 15 8.32 -6.88 6.83
C LEU A 15 9.76 -6.84 7.35
N SER A 16 10.42 -8.00 7.38
CA SER A 16 11.81 -8.15 7.81
C SER A 16 12.80 -7.74 6.73
N ALA A 17 13.79 -6.91 7.05
CA ALA A 17 14.83 -6.55 6.08
C ALA A 17 15.77 -7.72 5.73
N SER A 18 15.83 -8.75 6.58
CA SER A 18 16.65 -9.94 6.36
C SER A 18 16.16 -10.82 5.21
N GLN A 19 14.88 -10.72 4.85
CA GLN A 19 14.31 -11.47 3.73
C GLN A 19 14.54 -10.72 2.41
N PRO A 20 14.80 -11.45 1.31
CA PRO A 20 14.95 -10.84 -0.01
C PRO A 20 13.61 -10.30 -0.52
N ASP A 21 13.67 -9.23 -1.32
CA ASP A 21 12.48 -8.49 -1.77
C ASP A 21 11.55 -9.35 -2.63
N ASP A 22 12.12 -10.24 -3.47
CA ASP A 22 11.34 -11.13 -4.33
C ASP A 22 10.52 -12.14 -3.53
N GLU A 23 11.07 -12.69 -2.44
CA GLU A 23 10.35 -13.60 -1.55
C GLU A 23 9.25 -12.88 -0.79
N LEU A 24 9.55 -11.69 -0.24
CA LEU A 24 8.56 -10.85 0.44
C LEU A 24 7.41 -10.47 -0.51
N ALA A 25 7.73 -10.06 -1.74
CA ALA A 25 6.75 -9.71 -2.74
C ALA A 25 5.86 -10.90 -3.13
N ALA A 26 6.44 -12.10 -3.30
CA ALA A 26 5.71 -13.30 -3.65
C ALA A 26 4.78 -13.76 -2.51
N SER A 27 5.27 -13.78 -1.27
CA SER A 27 4.46 -14.12 -0.09
C SER A 27 3.31 -13.13 0.11
N LEU A 28 3.62 -11.83 0.08
CA LEU A 28 2.61 -10.79 0.28
C LEU A 28 1.55 -10.81 -0.82
N LYS A 29 1.95 -11.03 -2.08
CA LYS A 29 1.01 -11.18 -3.19
C LYS A 29 0.10 -12.39 -3.01
N THR A 30 0.65 -13.54 -2.60
CA THR A 30 -0.14 -14.75 -2.36
C THR A 30 -1.18 -14.52 -1.29
N THR A 31 -0.77 -13.97 -0.14
CA THR A 31 -1.67 -13.66 0.98
C THR A 31 -2.77 -12.67 0.58
N ILE A 32 -2.44 -11.64 -0.20
CA ILE A 32 -3.45 -10.68 -0.69
C ILE A 32 -4.40 -11.35 -1.68
N ASP A 33 -3.89 -12.14 -2.64
CA ASP A 33 -4.72 -12.82 -3.63
C ASP A 33 -5.69 -13.81 -2.97
N GLU A 34 -5.30 -14.45 -1.87
CA GLU A 34 -6.17 -15.30 -1.03
C GLU A 34 -7.32 -14.49 -0.41
N VAL A 35 -7.01 -13.41 0.31
CA VAL A 35 -8.03 -12.53 0.94
C VAL A 35 -8.96 -11.91 -0.10
N LEU A 36 -8.42 -11.44 -1.23
CA LEU A 36 -9.23 -10.89 -2.33
C LEU A 36 -10.16 -11.93 -2.95
N THR A 37 -9.75 -13.21 -2.95
CA THR A 37 -10.60 -14.30 -3.45
C THR A 37 -11.74 -14.58 -2.47
N GLU A 38 -11.47 -14.56 -1.17
CA GLU A 38 -12.47 -14.74 -0.11
C GLU A 38 -13.51 -13.60 -0.10
N ASP A 39 -13.06 -12.36 -0.30
CA ASP A 39 -13.92 -11.17 -0.34
C ASP A 39 -14.70 -11.00 -1.67
N GLY A 40 -14.40 -11.81 -2.68
CA GLY A 40 -15.01 -11.71 -4.01
C GLY A 40 -14.45 -10.59 -4.90
N ASP A 41 -13.32 -10.00 -4.50
CA ASP A 41 -12.61 -8.91 -5.17
C ASP A 41 -11.52 -9.41 -6.16
N SER A 42 -11.63 -10.64 -6.64
CA SER A 42 -10.63 -11.33 -7.49
C SER A 42 -10.33 -10.64 -8.85
N LYS A 43 -11.03 -9.54 -9.15
CA LYS A 43 -10.84 -8.73 -10.37
C LYS A 43 -9.85 -7.58 -10.18
N LEU A 44 -9.44 -7.28 -8.95
CA LEU A 44 -8.51 -6.20 -8.66
C LEU A 44 -7.10 -6.57 -9.15
N THR A 45 -6.44 -5.62 -9.81
CA THR A 45 -5.03 -5.79 -10.19
C THR A 45 -4.15 -5.18 -9.11
N VAL A 46 -3.33 -6.02 -8.48
CA VAL A 46 -2.42 -5.61 -7.40
C VAL A 46 -1.04 -5.26 -7.99
N TYR A 47 -0.57 -4.05 -7.70
CA TYR A 47 0.81 -3.63 -7.93
C TYR A 47 1.50 -3.46 -6.59
N LEU A 48 2.69 -4.03 -6.46
CA LEU A 48 3.43 -4.09 -5.21
C LEU A 48 4.88 -3.69 -5.46
N GLU A 49 5.42 -2.89 -4.55
CA GLU A 49 6.83 -2.51 -4.52
C GLU A 49 7.37 -2.61 -3.09
N ILE A 50 8.48 -3.31 -2.90
CA ILE A 50 9.19 -3.38 -1.61
C ILE A 50 10.18 -2.22 -1.54
N VAL A 51 10.14 -1.48 -0.44
CA VAL A 51 11.02 -0.34 -0.18
C VAL A 51 11.66 -0.47 1.21
N PRO A 52 12.89 0.02 1.40
CA PRO A 52 13.49 0.08 2.73
C PRO A 52 12.69 1.02 3.64
N SER A 53 12.60 0.68 4.92
CA SER A 53 12.01 1.60 5.91
C SER A 53 12.97 2.75 6.21
N CYS A 54 12.45 3.98 6.25
CA CYS A 54 13.24 5.16 6.64
C CYS A 54 13.47 5.24 8.16
N TYR A 55 12.66 4.54 8.95
CA TYR A 55 12.67 4.63 10.42
C TYR A 55 13.43 3.48 11.08
N ASP A 56 13.46 2.32 10.42
CA ASP A 56 14.05 1.09 10.97
C ASP A 56 14.78 0.33 9.87
N LYS A 57 16.11 0.30 9.97
CA LYS A 57 16.99 -0.38 9.01
C LYS A 57 16.78 -1.90 8.94
N ASP A 58 16.23 -2.49 9.99
CA ASP A 58 15.98 -3.93 10.09
C ASP A 58 14.56 -4.28 9.58
N LYS A 59 13.83 -3.29 9.08
CA LYS A 59 12.49 -3.43 8.52
C LYS A 59 12.40 -2.93 7.08
N LYS A 60 11.45 -3.50 6.37
CA LYS A 60 11.01 -3.06 5.04
C LYS A 60 9.54 -2.70 5.08
N VAL A 61 9.11 -2.03 4.03
CA VAL A 61 7.74 -1.60 3.81
C VAL A 61 7.34 -2.03 2.41
N ALA A 62 6.10 -2.42 2.20
CA ALA A 62 5.56 -2.54 0.84
C ALA A 62 4.60 -1.39 0.53
N LEU A 63 4.63 -0.94 -0.72
CA LEU A 63 3.65 -0.02 -1.29
C LEU A 63 2.76 -0.81 -2.23
N ILE A 64 1.45 -0.76 -2.00
CA ILE A 64 0.48 -1.58 -2.73
C ILE A 64 -0.59 -0.69 -3.36
N GLU A 65 -0.70 -0.73 -4.67
CA GLU A 65 -1.76 -0.08 -5.44
C GLU A 65 -2.77 -1.14 -5.91
N PHE A 66 -4.02 -0.99 -5.53
CA PHE A 66 -5.13 -1.80 -6.04
C PHE A 66 -5.81 -1.07 -7.20
N ARG A 67 -5.68 -1.60 -8.42
CA ARG A 67 -6.37 -1.04 -9.59
C ARG A 67 -7.69 -1.75 -9.81
N GLY A 68 -8.73 -0.96 -10.05
CA GLY A 68 -10.10 -1.43 -10.23
C GLY A 68 -11.03 -1.08 -9.08
N GLY A 69 -10.49 -0.61 -7.96
CA GLY A 69 -11.24 -0.20 -6.77
C GLY A 69 -10.44 -0.46 -5.49
N ASP A 70 -11.09 -0.16 -4.36
CA ASP A 70 -10.57 -0.46 -3.03
C ASP A 70 -11.06 -1.86 -2.64
N PRO A 71 -10.20 -2.74 -2.11
CA PRO A 71 -10.66 -4.05 -1.64
C PRO A 71 -11.50 -3.91 -0.37
N ALA A 72 -12.49 -4.79 -0.21
CA ALA A 72 -13.47 -4.72 0.86
C ALA A 72 -12.83 -4.69 2.26
N PHE A 73 -11.84 -5.53 2.51
CA PHE A 73 -11.13 -5.57 3.80
C PHE A 73 -10.36 -4.27 4.14
N LEU A 74 -10.02 -3.45 3.15
CA LEU A 74 -9.35 -2.15 3.36
C LEU A 74 -10.30 -0.94 3.27
N ALA A 75 -11.59 -1.16 3.04
CA ALA A 75 -12.56 -0.08 2.86
C ALA A 75 -12.60 0.86 4.08
N GLU A 76 -12.47 0.33 5.30
CA GLU A 76 -12.44 1.16 6.52
C GLU A 76 -11.23 2.10 6.54
N LEU A 77 -10.10 1.74 5.95
CA LEU A 77 -8.93 2.62 5.88
C LEU A 77 -9.16 3.80 4.93
N THR A 78 -10.10 3.68 3.98
CA THR A 78 -10.52 4.82 3.16
C THR A 78 -11.34 5.83 3.95
N ASP A 79 -12.21 5.36 4.85
CA ASP A 79 -13.05 6.22 5.69
C ASP A 79 -12.28 6.75 6.92
N LYS A 80 -11.37 5.95 7.49
CA LYS A 80 -10.58 6.24 8.68
C LYS A 80 -9.09 5.98 8.39
N PRO A 81 -8.40 6.91 7.70
CA PRO A 81 -7.03 6.71 7.22
C PRO A 81 -5.96 6.63 8.33
N LEU A 82 -6.34 6.90 9.58
CA LEU A 82 -5.47 6.76 10.76
C LEU A 82 -5.54 5.38 11.41
N ASN A 83 -6.48 4.54 10.97
CA ASN A 83 -6.54 3.16 11.42
C ASN A 83 -5.49 2.30 10.69
N GLU A 84 -5.31 1.10 11.22
CA GLU A 84 -4.54 0.03 10.61
C GLU A 84 -5.41 -1.21 10.46
N TYR A 85 -5.12 -2.01 9.44
CA TYR A 85 -5.72 -3.33 9.25
C TYR A 85 -4.62 -4.38 9.32
N GLN A 86 -4.72 -5.29 10.29
CA GLN A 86 -3.74 -6.35 10.50
C GLN A 86 -4.14 -7.61 9.75
N LEU A 87 -3.15 -8.26 9.13
CA LEU A 87 -3.31 -9.51 8.39
C LEU A 87 -2.16 -10.45 8.74
N GLU A 88 -2.45 -11.72 8.91
CA GLU A 88 -1.44 -12.74 9.16
C GLU A 88 -0.80 -13.18 7.83
N MET A 89 0.53 -13.11 7.75
CA MET A 89 1.32 -13.59 6.61
C MET A 89 2.21 -14.74 7.08
N GLY A 90 1.67 -15.96 7.07
CA GLY A 90 2.38 -17.16 7.51
C GLY A 90 2.65 -17.15 9.01
N THR A 91 3.87 -16.83 9.43
CA THR A 91 4.25 -16.73 10.86
C THR A 91 4.48 -15.28 11.32
N THR A 92 4.24 -14.31 10.45
CA THR A 92 4.50 -12.90 10.72
C THR A 92 3.24 -12.10 10.46
N ASP A 93 2.89 -11.23 11.40
CA ASP A 93 1.80 -10.29 11.21
C ASP A 93 2.27 -9.08 10.41
N ILE A 94 1.45 -8.66 9.46
CA ILE A 94 1.65 -7.45 8.66
C ILE A 94 0.50 -6.47 8.92
N SER A 95 0.76 -5.18 8.72
CA SER A 95 -0.24 -4.14 8.96
C SER A 95 -0.35 -3.21 7.76
N PHE A 96 -1.57 -3.05 7.27
CA PHE A 96 -1.96 -2.12 6.22
C PHE A 96 -2.36 -0.79 6.82
N ASP A 97 -1.84 0.31 6.28
CA ASP A 97 -2.25 1.65 6.64
C ASP A 97 -2.22 2.60 5.43
N ARG A 98 -2.84 3.78 5.59
CA ARG A 98 -2.82 4.87 4.59
C ARG A 98 -2.14 6.14 5.10
N HIS A 99 -1.53 6.08 6.28
CA HIS A 99 -0.93 7.24 6.92
C HIS A 99 0.59 7.27 6.65
N PHE A 100 0.93 7.86 5.50
CA PHE A 100 2.32 8.12 5.11
C PHE A 100 2.91 9.33 5.85
N PHE A 101 2.86 9.35 7.19
CA PHE A 101 3.43 10.44 8.00
C PHE A 101 4.87 10.75 7.54
N GLY A 102 5.08 11.97 6.99
CA GLY A 102 6.35 12.43 6.44
C GLY A 102 6.43 12.48 4.90
N PHE A 103 5.58 11.77 4.16
CA PHE A 103 5.39 12.04 2.73
C PHE A 103 4.45 13.23 2.59
N THR A 104 5.01 14.40 2.37
CA THR A 104 4.22 15.51 1.85
C THR A 104 3.74 15.09 0.47
N GLN A 105 2.45 14.79 0.33
CA GLN A 105 1.82 14.87 -0.98
C GLN A 105 2.09 16.28 -1.49
N LEU A 106 2.90 16.40 -2.54
CA LEU A 106 2.92 17.62 -3.34
C LEU A 106 1.50 17.72 -3.92
N TYR A 107 0.64 18.48 -3.25
CA TYR A 107 -0.66 18.83 -3.79
C TYR A 107 -0.44 19.31 -5.21
N THR A 108 -1.10 18.69 -6.19
CA THR A 108 -1.12 19.24 -7.55
C THR A 108 -1.65 20.66 -7.43
N PRO A 109 -0.84 21.70 -7.68
CA PRO A 109 -1.33 23.06 -7.59
C PRO A 109 -2.51 23.18 -8.56
N LYS A 110 -3.54 23.94 -8.19
CA LYS A 110 -4.54 24.36 -9.19
C LYS A 110 -3.77 24.99 -10.35
N ALA A 111 -4.21 24.75 -11.59
CA ALA A 111 -3.49 25.19 -12.80
C ALA A 111 -3.13 26.70 -12.79
N ASP A 112 -3.88 27.50 -12.03
CA ASP A 112 -3.74 28.95 -11.93
C ASP A 112 -3.06 29.42 -10.62
N ALA A 113 -2.58 28.51 -9.77
CA ALA A 113 -1.86 28.87 -8.56
C ALA A 113 -0.42 29.23 -8.92
N SER A 114 -0.09 30.53 -8.84
CA SER A 114 1.30 31.01 -8.93
C SER A 114 2.09 30.45 -7.74
N THR A 115 2.93 29.46 -8.01
CA THR A 115 3.94 28.99 -7.05
C THR A 115 5.12 29.95 -7.13
N THR A 116 5.25 30.86 -6.16
CA THR A 116 6.47 31.63 -5.96
C THR A 116 7.31 30.91 -4.91
N ALA A 117 8.51 30.46 -5.30
CA ALA A 117 9.58 30.17 -4.35
C ALA A 117 10.34 31.47 -4.10
N GLU A 118 10.62 31.78 -2.83
CA GLU A 118 11.55 32.85 -2.43
C GLU A 118 13.00 32.34 -2.47
#